data_AF-A0A9D9VCF5-F1
#
_entry.id   AF-A0A9D9VCF5-F1
#
_cell.length_a   1.000
_cell.length_b   1.000
_cell.length_c   1.000
_cell.angle_alpha   90.00
_cell.angle_beta   90.00
_cell.angle_gamma   90.00
#
_symmetry.space_group_name_H-M   'P 1'
#
loop_
_entity.id
_entity.type
_entity.pdbx_description
1 polymer ?
#
loop_
_entity_poly.entity_id
_entity_poly.type
_entity_poly.pdbx_seq_one_letter_code
_entity_poly.pdbx_strand_id
1 'polypeptide(L)'
;MREHIKKIRGVSGFSEFIKKQGVVSLAIGFILGGAVSKFVSSLVTDIINPVLNGMMGGVDDLAKATYKIGNVSIHYGAFLNNGIDFIVIALVVYAGVKILRIDQEQIQKIDIGKVGTLGATPAKK
;
A
#
# COMPACT_ATOMS: atom_id res chain seq x y z
N MET A 1 -25.42 -35.60 32.22
CA MET A 1 -24.27 -35.68 31.29
C MET A 1 -24.42 -34.60 30.20
N ARG A 2 -24.47 -33.32 30.61
CA ARG A 2 -24.78 -32.15 29.76
C ARG A 2 -23.61 -31.16 29.75
N GLU A 3 -22.40 -31.63 29.41
CA GLU A 3 -21.16 -30.83 29.53
C GLU A 3 -20.43 -30.60 28.19
N HIS A 4 -21.04 -30.92 27.04
CA HIS A 4 -20.35 -30.85 25.73
C HIS A 4 -20.79 -29.70 24.79
N ILE A 5 -21.62 -28.74 25.22
CA ILE A 5 -22.19 -27.71 24.31
C ILE A 5 -21.83 -26.27 24.71
N LYS A 6 -20.61 -26.00 25.20
CA LYS A 6 -20.23 -24.60 25.47
C LYS A 6 -18.76 -24.29 25.26
N LYS A 7 -18.22 -24.61 24.08
CA LYS A 7 -17.02 -23.92 23.57
C LYS A 7 -17.40 -23.13 22.34
N ILE A 8 -17.70 -21.85 22.55
CA ILE A 8 -17.93 -20.88 21.48
C ILE A 8 -16.64 -20.82 20.64
N ARG A 9 -16.63 -21.56 19.53
CA ARG A 9 -15.52 -21.68 18.56
C ARG A 9 -15.34 -20.43 17.69
N GLY A 10 -15.95 -19.30 18.04
CA GLY A 10 -15.89 -18.08 17.22
C GLY A 10 -14.49 -17.48 17.14
N VAL A 11 -13.91 -17.11 18.28
CA VAL A 11 -12.60 -16.43 18.34
C VAL A 11 -11.43 -17.40 18.10
N SER A 12 -11.53 -18.61 18.64
CA SER A 12 -10.53 -19.66 18.43
C SER A 12 -10.51 -20.16 16.99
N GLY A 13 -11.69 -20.38 16.39
CA GLY A 13 -11.81 -20.78 14.98
C GLY A 13 -11.37 -19.67 14.01
N PHE A 14 -11.63 -18.41 14.34
CA PHE A 14 -11.18 -17.28 13.53
C PHE A 14 -9.66 -17.07 13.56
N SER A 15 -9.02 -17.16 14.73
CA SER A 15 -7.56 -17.12 14.82
C SER A 15 -6.91 -18.26 14.04
N GLU A 16 -7.50 -19.45 14.10
CA GLU A 16 -7.04 -20.63 13.36
C GLU A 16 -7.23 -20.47 11.84
N PHE A 17 -8.33 -19.84 11.40
CA PHE A 17 -8.57 -19.48 10.00
C PHE A 17 -7.56 -18.46 9.48
N ILE A 18 -7.30 -17.37 10.21
CA ILE A 18 -6.32 -16.34 9.85
C ILE A 18 -4.92 -16.94 9.72
N LYS A 19 -4.54 -17.83 10.63
CA LYS A 19 -3.25 -18.54 10.60
C LYS A 19 -3.15 -19.49 9.41
N LYS A 20 -4.21 -20.23 9.08
CA LYS A 20 -4.23 -21.18 7.95
C LYS A 20 -4.24 -20.50 6.58
N GLN A 21 -4.90 -19.35 6.47
CA GLN A 21 -5.09 -18.64 5.19
C GLN A 21 -4.01 -17.58 4.89
N GLY A 22 -3.00 -17.41 5.75
CA GLY A 22 -1.93 -16.43 5.52
C GLY A 22 -2.40 -14.97 5.46
N VAL A 23 -3.60 -14.66 5.97
CA VAL A 23 -4.22 -13.33 5.86
C VAL A 23 -3.41 -12.26 6.61
N VAL A 24 -2.65 -12.66 7.63
CA VAL A 24 -1.83 -11.74 8.44
C VAL A 24 -0.74 -11.07 7.60
N SER A 25 -0.03 -11.80 6.75
CA SER A 25 1.03 -11.22 5.93
C SER A 25 0.46 -10.32 4.84
N LEU A 26 -0.68 -10.69 4.26
CA LEU A 26 -1.41 -9.84 3.31
C LEU A 26 -1.89 -8.53 3.96
N ALA A 27 -2.44 -8.62 5.17
CA ALA A 27 -2.91 -7.44 5.92
C ALA A 27 -1.76 -6.48 6.26
N ILE A 28 -0.61 -7.01 6.71
CA ILE A 28 0.58 -6.20 6.98
C ILE A 28 1.08 -5.54 5.69
N GLY A 29 1.12 -6.28 4.58
CA GLY A 29 1.51 -5.76 3.27
C GLY A 29 0.61 -4.61 2.80
N PHE A 30 -0.70 -4.71 2.99
CA PHE A 30 -1.63 -3.65 2.63
C PHE A 30 -1.48 -2.40 3.50
N ILE A 31 -1.34 -2.55 4.82
CA ILE A 31 -1.14 -1.44 5.76
C ILE A 31 0.17 -0.71 5.43
N LEU A 32 1.26 -1.46 5.23
CA LEU A 32 2.56 -0.90 4.90
C LEU A 32 2.55 -0.25 3.51
N GLY A 33 1.89 -0.87 2.52
CA GLY A 33 1.71 -0.30 1.19
C GLY A 33 0.96 1.04 1.21
N GLY A 34 -0.10 1.15 2.02
CA GLY A 34 -0.82 2.40 2.22
C GLY A 34 0.04 3.49 2.86
N ALA A 35 0.88 3.14 3.84
CA ALA A 35 1.80 4.09 4.48
C ALA A 35 2.90 4.58 3.52
N VAL A 36 3.50 3.66 2.75
CA VAL A 36 4.52 4.01 1.74
C VAL A 36 3.92 4.88 0.63
N SER A 37 2.72 4.55 0.15
CA SER A 37 2.03 5.39 -0.83
C SER A 37 1.84 6.82 -0.33
N LYS A 38 1.40 7.00 0.94
CA LYS A 38 1.27 8.34 1.53
C LYS A 38 2.60 9.08 1.65
N PHE A 39 3.67 8.38 2.05
CA PHE A 39 5.00 8.97 2.16
C PHE A 39 5.50 9.46 0.79
N VAL A 40 5.34 8.65 -0.25
CA VAL A 40 5.73 9.02 -1.61
C VAL A 40 4.85 10.16 -2.14
N SER A 41 3.54 10.10 -1.91
CA SER A 41 2.64 11.19 -2.28
C SER A 41 3.05 12.51 -1.64
N SER A 42 3.37 12.54 -0.34
CA SER A 42 3.84 13.76 0.34
C SER A 42 5.17 14.25 -0.21
N LEU A 43 6.12 13.37 -0.51
CA LEU A 43 7.38 13.76 -1.16
C LEU A 43 7.10 14.42 -2.53
N VAL A 44 6.15 13.89 -3.29
CA VAL A 44 5.77 14.46 -4.58
C VAL A 44 5.08 15.80 -4.40
N THR A 45 4.02 15.87 -3.59
CA THR A 45 3.22 17.10 -3.43
C THR A 45 4.00 18.22 -2.76
N ASP A 46 4.88 17.89 -1.82
CA ASP A 46 5.48 18.89 -0.92
C ASP A 46 6.90 19.29 -1.37
N ILE A 47 7.59 18.45 -2.16
CA ILE A 47 8.95 18.73 -2.64
C ILE A 47 9.00 18.79 -4.17
N ILE A 48 8.53 17.74 -4.85
CA ILE A 48 8.67 17.65 -6.32
C ILE A 48 7.77 18.67 -7.01
N ASN A 49 6.49 18.76 -6.65
CA ASN A 49 5.53 19.65 -7.29
C ASN A 49 5.93 21.14 -7.16
N PRO A 50 6.37 21.66 -5.99
CA PRO A 50 6.87 23.03 -5.89
C PRO A 50 8.14 23.27 -6.74
N VAL A 51 9.05 22.31 -6.80
CA VAL A 51 10.28 22.42 -7.60
C VAL A 51 9.97 22.39 -9.09
N LEU A 52 9.11 21.46 -9.53
CA LEU A 52 8.64 21.39 -10.92
C LEU A 52 7.86 22.65 -11.30
N ASN A 53 7.01 23.17 -10.42
CA ASN A 53 6.26 24.39 -10.69
C ASN A 53 7.19 25.62 -10.77
N GLY A 54 8.22 25.69 -9.91
CA GLY A 54 9.22 26.76 -9.93
C GLY A 54 10.16 26.73 -11.14
N MET A 55 10.50 25.54 -11.65
CA MET A 55 11.40 25.38 -12.81
C MET A 55 10.66 25.42 -14.15
N MET A 56 9.43 24.90 -14.19
CA MET A 56 8.65 24.66 -15.42
C MET A 56 7.48 25.64 -15.57
N GLY A 57 7.23 26.49 -14.56
CA GLY A 57 6.41 27.69 -14.65
C GLY A 57 4.93 27.47 -14.99
N GLY A 58 4.24 26.52 -14.34
CA GLY A 58 2.78 26.43 -14.51
C GLY A 58 2.13 25.05 -14.49
N VAL A 59 2.65 24.05 -13.76
CA VAL A 59 1.90 22.79 -13.59
C VAL A 59 0.57 23.06 -12.85
N ASP A 60 0.59 23.97 -11.88
CA ASP A 60 -0.62 24.47 -11.20
C ASP A 60 -1.51 25.35 -12.11
N ASP A 61 -0.97 25.97 -13.17
CA ASP A 61 -1.78 26.75 -14.11
C ASP A 61 -2.62 25.84 -15.01
N LEU A 62 -2.16 24.61 -15.26
CA LEU A 62 -2.94 23.59 -15.95
C LEU A 62 -4.10 23.10 -15.08
N ALA A 63 -3.91 23.00 -13.76
CA ALA A 63 -4.99 22.70 -12.80
C ALA A 63 -6.00 23.85 -12.67
N LYS A 64 -5.55 25.10 -12.83
CA LYS A 64 -6.39 26.32 -12.82
C LYS A 64 -7.04 26.64 -14.16
N ALA A 65 -6.62 25.99 -15.25
CA ALA A 65 -7.22 26.13 -16.57
C ALA A 65 -8.69 25.68 -16.53
N THR A 66 -9.57 26.64 -16.27
CA THR A 66 -11.00 26.46 -16.13
C THR A 66 -11.66 27.16 -17.31
N TYR A 67 -12.16 26.40 -18.28
CA TYR A 67 -12.93 26.96 -19.38
C TYR A 67 -14.37 27.15 -18.89
N LYS A 68 -14.70 28.38 -18.52
CA LYS A 68 -16.06 28.74 -18.08
C LYS A 68 -16.95 28.90 -19.31
N ILE A 69 -17.94 28.03 -19.45
CA ILE A 69 -19.05 28.22 -20.38
C ILE A 69 -20.28 28.57 -19.52
N GLY A 70 -20.58 29.86 -19.42
CA GLY A 70 -21.70 30.36 -18.61
C GLY A 70 -21.56 30.05 -17.11
N ASN A 71 -22.55 29.38 -16.51
CA ASN A 71 -22.60 29.07 -15.08
C ASN A 71 -22.01 27.68 -14.73
N VAL A 72 -21.44 26.97 -15.70
CA VAL A 72 -20.85 25.64 -15.50
C VAL A 72 -19.34 25.72 -15.72
N SER A 73 -18.58 25.40 -14.67
CA SER A 73 -17.11 25.33 -14.71
C SER A 73 -16.71 23.88 -14.95
N ILE A 74 -16.21 23.56 -16.14
CA ILE A 74 -15.65 22.22 -16.42
C ILE A 74 -14.16 22.26 -16.08
N HIS A 75 -13.80 21.60 -14.99
CA HIS A 75 -12.42 21.51 -14.47
C HIS A 75 -11.62 20.39 -15.18
N TYR A 76 -11.52 20.43 -16.51
CA TYR A 76 -10.68 19.48 -17.26
C TYR A 76 -9.20 19.57 -16.86
N GLY A 77 -8.78 20.76 -16.39
CA GLY A 77 -7.45 21.00 -15.82
C GLY A 77 -7.11 20.10 -14.63
N ALA A 78 -8.08 19.84 -13.74
CA ALA A 78 -7.86 18.99 -12.56
C ALA A 78 -7.61 17.52 -12.93
N PHE A 79 -8.29 17.01 -13.96
CA PHE A 79 -8.06 15.64 -14.44
C PHE A 79 -6.67 15.48 -15.05
N LEU A 80 -6.25 16.45 -15.87
CA LEU A 80 -4.93 16.43 -16.51
C LEU A 80 -3.81 16.58 -15.48
N ASN A 81 -4.01 17.44 -14.46
CA ASN A 81 -3.10 17.58 -13.33
C ASN A 81 -2.94 16.29 -12.54
N ASN A 82 -4.05 15.62 -12.20
CA ASN A 82 -4.01 14.33 -11.51
C ASN A 82 -3.29 13.25 -12.34
N GLY A 83 -3.39 13.32 -13.68
CA GLY A 83 -2.64 12.44 -14.58
C GLY A 83 -1.13 12.68 -14.53
N ILE A 84 -0.71 13.95 -14.47
CA ILE A 84 0.70 14.32 -14.30
C ILE A 84 1.21 13.85 -12.93
N ASP A 85 0.46 14.11 -11.85
CA ASP A 85 0.81 13.65 -10.50
C ASP A 85 0.97 12.12 -10.44
N PHE A 86 0.11 11.36 -11.12
CA PHE A 86 0.22 9.90 -11.22
C PHE A 86 1.55 9.47 -11.88
N ILE A 87 1.93 10.11 -12.99
CA ILE A 87 3.18 9.82 -13.70
C ILE A 87 4.40 10.16 -12.82
N VAL A 88 4.34 11.29 -12.11
CA VAL A 88 5.42 11.72 -11.20
C VAL A 88 5.56 10.74 -10.02
N ILE A 89 4.45 10.37 -9.36
CA ILE A 89 4.45 9.38 -8.28
C ILE A 89 5.00 8.04 -8.77
N ALA A 90 4.57 7.56 -9.95
CA ALA A 90 5.10 6.33 -10.53
C ALA A 90 6.62 6.38 -10.74
N LEU A 91 7.14 7.51 -11.24
CA LEU A 91 8.57 7.73 -11.45
C LEU A 91 9.35 7.77 -10.13
N VAL A 92 8.80 8.42 -9.09
CA VAL A 92 9.41 8.47 -7.76
C VAL A 92 9.40 7.11 -7.07
N VAL A 93 8.30 6.35 -7.15
CA VAL A 93 8.24 4.98 -6.62
C VAL A 93 9.29 4.10 -7.31
N TYR A 94 9.37 4.17 -8.64
CA TYR A 94 10.38 3.43 -9.41
C TYR A 94 11.81 3.81 -8.99
N ALA A 95 12.09 5.10 -8.88
CA ALA A 95 13.40 5.59 -8.44
C ALA A 95 13.71 5.13 -7.00
N GLY A 96 12.74 5.20 -6.08
CA GLY A 96 12.89 4.74 -4.70
C GLY A 96 13.23 3.25 -4.61
N VAL A 97 12.50 2.39 -5.33
CA VAL A 97 12.78 0.95 -5.40
C VAL A 97 14.16 0.69 -6.01
N LYS A 98 14.55 1.45 -7.05
CA LYS A 98 15.83 1.31 -7.74
C LYS A 98 17.02 1.75 -6.88
N ILE A 99 16.89 2.86 -6.14
CA ILE A 99 17.91 3.38 -5.23
C ILE A 99 18.11 2.44 -4.05
N LEU A 100 17.00 1.94 -3.50
CA LEU A 100 17.04 1.02 -2.38
C LEU A 100 17.60 -0.36 -2.74
N ARG A 101 17.92 -0.63 -4.03
CA ARG A 101 18.48 -1.89 -4.55
C ARG A 101 18.01 -3.04 -3.68
N ILE A 102 16.70 -3.32 -3.69
CA ILE A 102 16.18 -4.49 -2.97
C ILE A 102 16.71 -5.71 -3.72
N ASP A 103 17.95 -6.06 -3.41
CA ASP A 103 18.66 -7.23 -3.88
C ASP A 103 17.74 -8.39 -3.58
N GLN A 104 17.31 -9.08 -4.64
CA GLN A 104 16.29 -10.13 -4.62
C GLN A 104 16.68 -11.32 -3.70
N GLU A 105 17.87 -11.29 -3.08
CA GLU A 105 18.39 -12.33 -2.18
C GLU A 105 17.74 -12.35 -0.78
N GLN A 106 17.25 -11.22 -0.24
CA GLN A 106 16.74 -11.19 1.14
C GLN A 106 15.28 -11.68 1.28
N ILE A 107 14.48 -11.58 0.21
CA ILE A 107 13.07 -12.01 0.24
C ILE A 107 12.94 -13.54 0.16
N GLN A 108 13.94 -14.26 -0.38
CA GLN A 108 13.97 -15.74 -0.34
C GLN A 108 14.31 -16.32 1.04
N LYS A 109 14.94 -15.56 1.95
CA LYS A 109 15.30 -16.05 3.30
C LYS A 109 14.22 -15.80 4.36
N ILE A 110 13.11 -15.15 4.01
CA ILE A 110 11.94 -15.08 4.89
C ILE A 110 11.15 -16.37 4.71
N ASP A 111 11.76 -17.45 5.19
CA ASP A 111 11.20 -18.79 5.20
C ASP A 111 10.06 -18.84 6.23
N ILE A 112 8.84 -18.61 5.75
CA ILE A 112 7.60 -18.84 6.50
C ILE A 112 7.45 -20.35 6.84
N GLY A 113 8.32 -21.23 6.32
CA GLY A 113 8.32 -22.68 6.54
C GLY A 113 8.62 -23.15 7.97
N LYS A 114 9.13 -22.30 8.88
CA LYS A 114 9.39 -22.72 10.28
C LYS A 114 8.26 -22.45 11.28
N VAL A 115 7.19 -21.75 10.88
CA VAL A 115 6.06 -21.50 11.80
C VAL A 115 5.06 -22.67 11.79
N GLY A 116 5.06 -23.50 10.74
CA GLY A 116 4.11 -24.62 10.58
C GLY A 116 4.46 -25.91 11.33
N THR A 117 5.69 -26.09 11.80
CA THR A 117 6.15 -27.39 12.36
C THR A 117 6.25 -27.42 13.89
N LEU A 118 6.12 -26.29 14.57
CA LEU A 118 6.17 -26.20 16.04
C LEU A 118 4.87 -26.66 16.74
N GLY A 119 3.84 -27.04 15.98
CA GLY A 119 2.59 -27.61 16.49
C GLY A 119 2.55 -29.14 16.57
N ALA A 120 3.56 -29.83 16.06
CA ALA A 120 3.64 -31.29 16.17
C ALA A 120 4.25 -31.66 17.54
N THR A 121 3.42 -31.71 18.57
CA THR A 121 3.74 -32.47 19.78
C THR A 121 4.04 -33.90 19.34
N PRO A 122 5.27 -34.42 19.52
CA PRO A 122 5.55 -35.81 19.23
C PRO A 122 4.76 -36.65 20.22
N ALA A 123 3.79 -37.41 19.71
CA ALA A 123 3.09 -38.42 20.48
C ALA A 123 4.14 -39.41 21.01
N LYS A 124 4.30 -39.38 22.33
CA LYS A 124 5.18 -40.24 23.12
C LYS A 124 4.79 -41.70 22.86
N LYS A 125 5.78 -42.53 22.49
CA LYS A 125 5.69 -44.00 22.45
C LYS A 125 5.21 -44.55 23.78
#